data_AF-G7WPL6-F1
#
_entry.id   AF-G7WPL6-F1
#
_cell.length_a   1.000
_cell.length_b   1.000
_cell.length_c   1.000
_cell.angle_alpha   90.00
_cell.angle_beta   90.00
_cell.angle_gamma   90.00
#
_symmetry.space_group_name_H-M   'P 1'
#
loop_
_entity.id
_entity.type
_entity.pdbx_description
1 polymer ?
#
loop_
_entity_poly.entity_id
_entity_poly.type
_entity_poly.pdbx_seq_one_letter_code
_entity_poly.pdbx_strand_id
1 'polypeptide(L)'
;MTAEKIEFIGSCLSDLLTRKEIIARYELLQRVYDCVRRADLSPEEKEELEETLGKRNVASGIFFNVLSGEPIFINLPKLDSVMNINDRVFHFVHTGSYADPDFARAFNQFEESEKEIGELVLLNLRDLLVEFMAGAGYAVADGAPGSGKLTFVGSGEKRLDFWIFPSIQDVELVEGMEGSVVIVPHAESPGPFIAFFQEKGKEAELAEIKVWVANMEEGTIDPFIGYPRDMAIYKQFKNPRMAMMVKTNWGRRME
;
A
#
# COMPACT_ATOMS: atom_id res chain seq x y z
N MET A 1 -26.32 8.93 5.91
CA MET A 1 -25.60 8.85 4.64
C MET A 1 -24.46 7.83 4.76
N THR A 2 -23.70 7.86 5.86
CA THR A 2 -22.66 6.89 6.21
C THR A 2 -23.11 5.42 6.09
N ALA A 3 -24.33 5.09 6.53
CA ALA A 3 -24.85 3.71 6.51
C ALA A 3 -24.89 3.09 5.09
N GLU A 4 -25.28 3.85 4.06
CA GLU A 4 -25.38 3.33 2.68
C GLU A 4 -24.00 3.03 2.08
N LYS A 5 -22.99 3.87 2.36
CA LYS A 5 -21.62 3.65 1.86
C LYS A 5 -20.91 2.54 2.62
N ILE A 6 -21.17 2.40 3.92
CA ILE A 6 -20.70 1.25 4.71
C ILE A 6 -21.34 -0.05 4.16
N GLU A 7 -22.64 -0.03 3.88
CA GLU A 7 -23.33 -1.18 3.28
C GLU A 7 -22.76 -1.52 1.89
N PHE A 8 -22.43 -0.50 1.08
CA PHE A 8 -21.75 -0.70 -0.19
C PHE A 8 -20.37 -1.38 -0.03
N ILE A 9 -19.53 -0.89 0.89
CA ILE A 9 -18.21 -1.50 1.14
C ILE A 9 -18.38 -2.95 1.62
N GLY A 10 -19.32 -3.18 2.55
CA GLY A 10 -19.64 -4.52 3.04
C GLY A 10 -20.10 -5.46 1.93
N SER A 11 -20.95 -4.98 1.03
CA SER A 11 -21.44 -5.75 -0.13
C SER A 11 -20.30 -6.06 -1.11
N CYS A 12 -19.46 -5.06 -1.42
CA CYS A 12 -18.28 -5.21 -2.27
C CYS A 12 -17.33 -6.32 -1.76
N LEU A 13 -17.08 -6.35 -0.45
CA LEU A 13 -16.25 -7.36 0.20
C LEU A 13 -16.95 -8.71 0.30
N SER A 14 -18.25 -8.74 0.57
CA SER A 14 -19.04 -9.98 0.60
C SER A 14 -19.02 -10.68 -0.76
N ASP A 15 -19.23 -9.94 -1.84
CA ASP A 15 -19.18 -10.45 -3.22
C ASP A 15 -17.78 -10.95 -3.60
N LEU A 16 -16.72 -10.31 -3.10
CA LEU A 16 -15.35 -10.77 -3.30
C LEU A 16 -15.13 -12.12 -2.59
N LEU A 17 -15.47 -12.19 -1.30
CA LEU A 17 -15.17 -13.36 -0.45
C LEU A 17 -16.09 -14.55 -0.74
N THR A 18 -17.28 -14.31 -1.31
CA THR A 18 -18.15 -15.37 -1.85
C THR A 18 -17.55 -15.98 -3.13
N ARG A 19 -16.90 -15.17 -3.98
CA ARG A 19 -16.27 -15.65 -5.22
C ARG A 19 -14.89 -16.28 -4.97
N LYS A 20 -14.17 -15.79 -3.98
CA LYS A 20 -12.82 -16.21 -3.60
C LYS A 20 -12.78 -16.58 -2.11
N GLU A 21 -13.21 -17.80 -1.81
CA GLU A 21 -13.22 -18.33 -0.42
C GLU A 21 -11.81 -18.49 0.18
N ILE A 22 -10.80 -18.67 -0.69
CA ILE A 22 -9.38 -18.63 -0.36
C ILE A 22 -8.78 -17.46 -1.15
N ILE A 23 -8.27 -16.44 -0.45
CA ILE A 23 -7.81 -15.20 -1.08
C ILE A 23 -6.39 -14.85 -0.64
N ALA A 24 -5.56 -14.39 -1.59
CA ALA A 24 -4.23 -13.89 -1.27
C ALA A 24 -4.35 -12.62 -0.39
N ARG A 25 -3.57 -12.54 0.68
CA ARG A 25 -3.55 -11.40 1.60
C ARG A 25 -3.32 -10.08 0.87
N TYR A 26 -2.37 -10.08 -0.06
CA TYR A 26 -2.05 -8.93 -0.88
C TYR A 26 -3.22 -8.52 -1.79
N GLU A 27 -3.90 -9.47 -2.41
CA GLU A 27 -5.10 -9.19 -3.22
C GLU A 27 -6.21 -8.57 -2.36
N LEU A 28 -6.52 -9.19 -1.22
CA LEU A 28 -7.53 -8.69 -0.29
C LEU A 28 -7.26 -7.23 0.09
N LEU A 29 -6.01 -6.89 0.43
CA LEU A 29 -5.62 -5.52 0.74
C LEU A 29 -5.95 -4.56 -0.42
N GLN A 30 -5.53 -4.88 -1.64
CA GLN A 30 -5.76 -3.99 -2.78
C GLN A 30 -7.25 -3.81 -3.10
N ARG A 31 -8.03 -4.89 -2.96
CA ARG A 31 -9.49 -4.86 -3.18
C ARG A 31 -10.23 -4.09 -2.10
N VAL A 32 -9.77 -4.13 -0.85
CA VAL A 32 -10.32 -3.28 0.23
C VAL A 32 -10.14 -1.81 -0.10
N TYR A 33 -8.92 -1.41 -0.48
CA TYR A 33 -8.67 -0.02 -0.90
C TYR A 33 -9.55 0.39 -2.09
N ASP A 34 -9.74 -0.49 -3.08
CA ASP A 34 -10.63 -0.22 -4.21
C ASP A 34 -12.10 -0.04 -3.79
N CYS A 35 -12.62 -0.92 -2.93
CA CYS A 35 -13.99 -0.78 -2.41
C CYS A 35 -14.18 0.56 -1.67
N VAL A 36 -13.18 0.97 -0.86
CA VAL A 36 -13.22 2.25 -0.12
C VAL A 36 -13.16 3.43 -1.09
N ARG A 37 -12.29 3.40 -2.11
CA ARG A 37 -12.25 4.45 -3.14
C ARG A 37 -13.58 4.59 -3.85
N ARG A 38 -14.18 3.48 -4.27
CA ARG A 38 -15.45 3.45 -5.01
C ARG A 38 -16.65 3.89 -4.16
N ALA A 39 -16.55 3.78 -2.84
CA ALA A 39 -17.55 4.31 -1.93
C ALA A 39 -17.58 5.85 -1.91
N ASP A 40 -16.50 6.52 -2.34
CA ASP A 40 -16.40 7.98 -2.46
C ASP A 40 -16.83 8.70 -1.18
N LEU A 41 -16.25 8.29 -0.04
CA LEU A 41 -16.61 8.80 1.29
C LEU A 41 -16.36 10.31 1.40
N SER A 42 -17.30 11.04 2.00
CA SER A 42 -17.07 12.45 2.36
C SER A 42 -16.02 12.54 3.48
N PRO A 43 -15.40 13.72 3.72
CA PRO A 43 -14.49 13.91 4.83
C PRO A 43 -15.08 13.51 6.20
N GLU A 44 -16.36 13.84 6.42
CA GLU A 44 -17.07 13.51 7.67
C GLU A 44 -17.32 12.00 7.80
N GLU A 45 -17.71 11.33 6.72
CA GLU A 45 -17.91 9.87 6.72
C GLU A 45 -16.59 9.12 6.91
N LYS A 46 -15.49 9.67 6.35
CA LYS A 46 -14.15 9.13 6.53
C LYS A 46 -13.71 9.26 7.99
N GLU A 47 -13.90 10.43 8.61
CA GLU A 47 -13.58 10.66 10.02
C GLU A 47 -14.36 9.72 10.95
N GLU A 48 -15.68 9.58 10.75
CA GLU A 48 -16.53 8.65 11.52
C GLU A 48 -16.02 7.19 11.43
N LEU A 49 -15.60 6.76 10.24
CA LEU A 49 -15.03 5.43 10.03
C LEU A 49 -13.65 5.27 10.66
N GLU A 50 -12.79 6.28 10.58
CA GLU A 50 -11.47 6.26 11.22
C GLU A 50 -11.58 6.12 12.74
N GLU A 51 -12.54 6.82 13.36
CA GLU A 51 -12.85 6.70 14.79
C GLU A 51 -13.33 5.28 15.14
N THR A 52 -14.29 4.77 14.36
CA THR A 52 -14.88 3.44 14.58
C THR A 52 -13.85 2.31 14.42
N LEU A 53 -12.96 2.44 13.43
CA LEU A 53 -11.91 1.46 13.14
C LEU A 53 -10.69 1.60 14.06
N GLY A 54 -10.57 2.71 14.79
CA GLY A 54 -9.39 3.04 15.59
C GLY A 54 -8.11 3.20 14.75
N LYS A 55 -8.25 3.59 13.49
CA LYS A 55 -7.16 3.63 12.49
C LYS A 55 -7.31 4.89 11.65
N ARG A 56 -6.18 5.59 11.42
CA ARG A 56 -6.13 6.82 10.61
C ARG A 56 -6.39 6.63 9.12
N ASN A 57 -6.32 5.40 8.62
CA ASN A 57 -6.61 5.11 7.23
C ASN A 57 -7.73 4.07 7.19
N VAL A 58 -8.86 4.44 6.58
CA VAL A 58 -10.08 3.63 6.54
C VAL A 58 -9.82 2.27 5.88
N ALA A 59 -9.13 2.22 4.74
CA ALA A 59 -8.85 0.96 4.04
C ALA A 59 -7.96 0.02 4.85
N SER A 60 -6.88 0.52 5.45
CA SER A 60 -6.04 -0.23 6.39
C SER A 60 -6.85 -0.74 7.59
N GLY A 61 -7.74 0.10 8.14
CA GLY A 61 -8.59 -0.29 9.25
C GLY A 61 -9.56 -1.41 8.88
N ILE A 62 -10.23 -1.29 7.73
CA ILE A 62 -11.15 -2.32 7.23
C ILE A 62 -10.39 -3.62 6.95
N PHE A 63 -9.22 -3.55 6.32
CA PHE A 63 -8.39 -4.72 6.09
C PHE A 63 -8.02 -5.43 7.40
N PHE A 64 -7.57 -4.68 8.41
CA PHE A 64 -7.29 -5.23 9.73
C PHE A 64 -8.54 -5.85 10.37
N ASN A 65 -9.68 -5.18 10.26
CA ASN A 65 -10.95 -5.60 10.84
C ASN A 65 -11.50 -6.89 10.20
N VAL A 66 -11.39 -7.04 8.88
CA VAL A 66 -11.74 -8.27 8.15
C VAL A 66 -10.91 -9.46 8.64
N LEU A 67 -9.64 -9.23 8.97
CA LEU A 67 -8.72 -10.27 9.43
C LEU A 67 -8.73 -10.51 10.95
N SER A 68 -9.21 -9.57 11.76
CA SER A 68 -9.23 -9.68 13.22
C SER A 68 -10.39 -10.54 13.74
N GLY A 69 -11.41 -10.79 12.91
CA GLY A 69 -12.50 -11.71 13.22
C GLY A 69 -13.64 -11.15 14.08
N GLU A 70 -13.63 -9.83 14.33
CA GLU A 70 -14.77 -9.06 14.87
C GLU A 70 -15.13 -7.94 13.87
N PRO A 71 -15.70 -8.30 12.70
CA PRO A 71 -15.88 -7.34 11.63
C PRO A 71 -16.98 -6.33 11.97
N ILE A 72 -16.74 -5.04 11.68
CA ILE A 72 -17.79 -4.00 11.67
C ILE A 72 -18.87 -4.37 10.65
N PHE A 73 -18.49 -5.10 9.61
CA PHE A 73 -19.39 -5.67 8.62
C PHE A 73 -19.93 -7.02 9.11
N ILE A 74 -21.15 -7.01 9.61
CA ILE A 74 -21.80 -8.15 10.28
C ILE A 74 -21.93 -9.40 9.38
N ASN A 75 -21.90 -9.23 8.06
CA ASN A 75 -22.14 -10.30 7.09
C ASN A 75 -20.87 -10.81 6.38
N LEU A 76 -19.67 -10.42 6.81
CA LEU A 76 -18.44 -10.92 6.18
C LEU A 76 -17.98 -12.26 6.79
N PRO A 77 -17.47 -13.20 5.97
CA PRO A 77 -16.91 -14.42 6.49
C PRO A 77 -15.66 -14.13 7.33
N LYS A 78 -15.49 -14.91 8.41
CA LYS A 78 -14.35 -14.79 9.32
C LYS A 78 -13.13 -15.51 8.74
N LEU A 79 -12.17 -14.76 8.21
CA LEU A 79 -10.93 -15.29 7.63
C LEU A 79 -9.90 -15.63 8.71
N ASP A 80 -10.19 -16.64 9.53
CA ASP A 80 -9.42 -17.03 10.72
C ASP A 80 -8.31 -18.07 10.47
N SER A 81 -8.15 -18.53 9.22
CA SER A 81 -7.08 -19.46 8.83
C SER A 81 -6.14 -18.86 7.79
N VAL A 82 -4.89 -19.32 7.84
CA VAL A 82 -3.80 -18.86 6.97
C VAL A 82 -3.03 -20.05 6.40
N MET A 83 -2.63 -19.95 5.14
CA MET A 83 -1.70 -20.90 4.50
C MET A 83 -0.70 -20.15 3.62
N ASN A 84 0.55 -20.61 3.60
CA ASN A 84 1.57 -20.11 2.69
C ASN A 84 1.65 -21.01 1.45
N ILE A 85 1.56 -20.41 0.27
CA ILE A 85 1.66 -21.09 -1.03
C ILE A 85 2.63 -20.28 -1.89
N ASN A 86 3.76 -20.88 -2.28
CA ASN A 86 4.78 -20.22 -3.12
C ASN A 86 5.17 -18.82 -2.62
N ASP A 87 5.52 -18.71 -1.32
CA ASP A 87 5.89 -17.46 -0.64
C ASP A 87 4.79 -16.38 -0.56
N ARG A 88 3.54 -16.71 -0.87
CA ARG A 88 2.37 -15.85 -0.70
C ARG A 88 1.50 -16.32 0.45
N VAL A 89 0.96 -15.35 1.19
CA VAL A 89 0.03 -15.62 2.31
C VAL A 89 -1.40 -15.65 1.78
N PHE A 90 -2.13 -16.74 2.03
CA PHE A 90 -3.57 -16.88 1.71
C PHE A 90 -4.41 -16.98 2.98
N HIS A 91 -5.58 -16.36 2.95
CA HIS A 91 -6.57 -16.34 4.02
C HIS A 91 -7.86 -17.07 3.61
N PHE A 92 -8.48 -17.79 4.55
CA PHE A 92 -9.71 -18.54 4.34
C PHE A 92 -10.45 -18.80 5.67
N VAL A 93 -11.68 -19.31 5.59
CA VAL A 93 -12.52 -19.64 6.76
C VAL A 93 -12.18 -21.04 7.28
N HIS A 94 -11.81 -21.20 8.55
CA HIS A 94 -11.39 -22.50 9.11
C HIS A 94 -12.40 -23.63 8.92
N THR A 95 -13.70 -23.32 8.96
CA THR A 95 -14.77 -24.32 8.85
C THR A 95 -15.08 -24.76 7.43
N GLY A 96 -14.38 -24.23 6.42
CA GLY A 96 -14.52 -24.68 5.04
C GLY A 96 -13.89 -26.06 4.82
N SER A 97 -14.50 -26.85 3.93
CA SER A 97 -14.01 -28.18 3.55
C SER A 97 -13.06 -28.07 2.36
N TYR A 98 -11.86 -27.53 2.59
CA TYR A 98 -10.85 -27.33 1.54
C TYR A 98 -9.91 -28.53 1.39
N ALA A 99 -9.52 -28.82 0.16
CA ALA A 99 -8.48 -29.78 -0.19
C ALA A 99 -7.39 -29.12 -1.07
N ASP A 100 -6.27 -29.82 -1.30
CA ASP A 100 -5.15 -29.31 -2.12
C ASP A 100 -5.58 -28.70 -3.48
N PRO A 101 -6.55 -29.26 -4.22
CA PRO A 101 -7.02 -28.65 -5.47
C PRO A 101 -7.65 -27.26 -5.31
N ASP A 102 -8.23 -26.95 -4.14
CA ASP A 102 -8.83 -25.64 -3.87
C ASP A 102 -7.76 -24.57 -3.70
N PHE A 103 -6.67 -24.90 -3.00
CA PHE A 103 -5.51 -24.02 -2.85
C PHE A 103 -4.78 -23.79 -4.18
N ALA A 104 -4.63 -24.84 -5.00
CA ALA A 104 -4.07 -24.69 -6.34
C ALA A 104 -4.94 -23.80 -7.24
N ARG A 105 -6.27 -23.96 -7.17
CA ARG A 105 -7.22 -23.08 -7.87
C ARG A 105 -7.13 -21.63 -7.40
N ALA A 106 -7.04 -21.40 -6.09
CA ALA A 106 -6.90 -20.07 -5.52
C ALA A 106 -5.60 -19.38 -5.96
N PHE A 107 -4.49 -20.14 -6.02
CA PHE A 107 -3.22 -19.63 -6.53
C PHE A 107 -3.31 -19.25 -8.02
N ASN A 108 -3.88 -20.11 -8.87
CA ASN A 108 -4.07 -19.81 -10.29
C ASN A 108 -4.97 -18.57 -10.49
N GLN A 109 -6.05 -18.44 -9.71
CA GLN A 109 -6.92 -17.25 -9.75
C GLN A 109 -6.20 -15.96 -9.35
N PHE A 110 -5.25 -16.05 -8.42
CA PHE A 110 -4.40 -14.93 -8.04
C PHE A 110 -3.46 -14.55 -9.20
N GLU A 111 -2.78 -15.53 -9.82
CA GLU A 111 -1.92 -15.29 -11.00
C GLU A 111 -2.69 -14.65 -12.16
N GLU A 112 -3.90 -15.14 -12.45
CA GLU A 112 -4.79 -14.55 -13.46
C GLU A 112 -5.19 -13.10 -13.14
N SER A 113 -5.21 -12.73 -11.86
CA SER A 113 -5.59 -11.38 -11.38
C SER A 113 -4.37 -10.45 -11.21
N GLU A 114 -3.14 -10.93 -11.38
CA GLU A 114 -1.92 -10.21 -10.97
C GLU A 114 -1.78 -8.85 -11.66
N LYS A 115 -2.08 -8.79 -12.97
CA LYS A 115 -2.05 -7.54 -13.73
C LYS A 115 -3.05 -6.52 -13.20
N GLU A 116 -4.28 -6.94 -12.96
CA GLU A 116 -5.35 -6.08 -12.43
C GLU A 116 -4.98 -5.59 -11.01
N ILE A 117 -4.44 -6.48 -10.19
CA ILE A 117 -3.95 -6.15 -8.85
C ILE A 117 -2.83 -5.10 -8.95
N GLY A 118 -1.88 -5.24 -9.89
CA GLY A 118 -0.82 -4.26 -10.12
C GLY A 118 -1.36 -2.87 -10.49
N GLU A 119 -2.42 -2.79 -11.30
CA GLU A 119 -3.11 -1.53 -11.61
C GLU A 119 -3.77 -0.92 -10.37
N LEU A 120 -4.41 -1.75 -9.53
CA LEU A 120 -4.96 -1.30 -8.24
C LEU A 120 -3.88 -0.78 -7.30
N VAL A 121 -2.71 -1.42 -7.24
CA VAL A 121 -1.59 -0.98 -6.40
C VAL A 121 -1.15 0.43 -6.76
N LEU A 122 -1.01 0.73 -8.04
CA LEU A 122 -0.63 2.08 -8.50
C LEU A 122 -1.65 3.13 -8.07
N LEU A 123 -2.95 2.82 -8.20
CA LEU A 123 -4.03 3.71 -7.76
C LEU A 123 -4.04 3.88 -6.23
N ASN A 124 -3.90 2.78 -5.49
CA ASN A 124 -3.93 2.76 -4.03
C ASN A 124 -2.73 3.53 -3.44
N LEU A 125 -1.54 3.37 -4.03
CA LEU A 125 -0.34 4.13 -3.67
C LEU A 125 -0.49 5.61 -3.95
N ARG A 126 -1.07 5.96 -5.11
CA ARG A 126 -1.37 7.34 -5.46
C ARG A 126 -2.28 7.99 -4.44
N ASP A 127 -3.39 7.36 -4.07
CA ASP A 127 -4.34 7.90 -3.11
C ASP A 127 -3.68 8.09 -1.73
N LEU A 128 -2.96 7.07 -1.25
CA LEU A 128 -2.22 7.14 0.01
C LEU A 128 -1.16 8.25 -0.01
N LEU A 129 -0.44 8.42 -1.12
CA LEU A 129 0.55 9.48 -1.27
C LEU A 129 -0.09 10.87 -1.27
N VAL A 130 -1.24 11.04 -1.94
CA VAL A 130 -1.98 12.31 -1.95
C VAL A 130 -2.41 12.68 -0.54
N GLU A 131 -2.96 11.74 0.23
CA GLU A 131 -3.33 11.95 1.63
C GLU A 131 -2.12 12.32 2.50
N PHE A 132 -1.02 11.58 2.35
CA PHE A 132 0.24 11.83 3.06
C PHE A 132 0.79 13.24 2.79
N MET A 133 0.84 13.64 1.51
CA MET A 133 1.36 14.94 1.09
C MET A 133 0.41 16.09 1.48
N ALA A 134 -0.90 15.88 1.43
CA ALA A 134 -1.89 16.84 1.93
C ALA A 134 -1.69 17.12 3.42
N GLY A 135 -1.41 16.09 4.23
CA GLY A 135 -1.05 16.24 5.65
C GLY A 135 0.22 17.09 5.87
N ALA A 136 1.12 17.14 4.89
CA ALA A 136 2.30 18.01 4.89
C ALA A 136 2.05 19.41 4.29
N GLY A 137 0.82 19.72 3.88
CA GLY A 137 0.46 21.01 3.27
C GLY A 137 0.81 21.13 1.78
N TYR A 138 0.91 20.01 1.07
CA TYR A 138 1.16 19.96 -0.37
C TYR A 138 -0.12 19.60 -1.14
N ALA A 139 -0.29 20.18 -2.32
CA ALA A 139 -1.37 19.86 -3.25
C ALA A 139 -0.82 19.24 -4.54
N VAL A 140 -1.62 18.41 -5.20
CA VAL A 140 -1.27 17.87 -6.52
C VAL A 140 -1.30 18.99 -7.55
N ALA A 141 -0.21 19.18 -8.28
CA ALA A 141 -0.09 20.15 -9.37
C ALA A 141 -0.23 19.50 -10.75
N ASP A 142 0.29 18.28 -10.90
CA ASP A 142 0.29 17.53 -12.17
C ASP A 142 0.38 16.03 -11.91
N GLY A 143 -0.03 15.24 -12.89
CA GLY A 143 -0.04 13.78 -12.88
C GLY A 143 -1.42 13.26 -13.24
N ALA A 144 -1.63 12.90 -14.50
CA ALA A 144 -2.87 12.30 -14.97
C ALA A 144 -3.16 10.98 -14.22
N PRO A 145 -4.45 10.61 -14.01
CA PRO A 145 -4.80 9.27 -13.56
C PRO A 145 -4.15 8.21 -14.46
N GLY A 146 -3.50 7.21 -13.87
CA GLY A 146 -2.76 6.17 -14.61
C GLY A 146 -1.34 6.55 -15.04
N SER A 147 -0.89 7.80 -14.83
CA SER A 147 0.54 8.13 -14.95
C SER A 147 1.30 7.66 -13.72
N GLY A 148 2.46 7.04 -13.93
CA GLY A 148 3.39 6.67 -12.86
C GLY A 148 4.13 7.88 -12.26
N LYS A 149 3.75 9.12 -12.62
CA LYS A 149 4.39 10.36 -12.14
C LYS A 149 3.37 11.30 -11.50
N LEU A 150 3.71 11.86 -10.35
CA LEU A 150 2.93 12.87 -9.64
C LEU A 150 3.81 14.07 -9.30
N THR A 151 3.28 15.27 -9.47
CA THR A 151 3.94 16.49 -9.00
C THR A 151 3.12 17.10 -7.87
N PHE A 152 3.80 17.41 -6.76
CA PHE A 152 3.22 18.13 -5.64
C PHE A 152 3.84 19.52 -5.49
N VAL A 153 3.02 20.50 -5.12
CA VAL A 153 3.44 21.87 -4.79
C VAL A 153 3.02 22.23 -3.37
N GLY A 154 3.96 22.76 -2.61
CA GLY A 154 3.76 23.26 -1.25
C GLY A 154 3.95 24.77 -1.15
N SER A 155 3.91 25.30 0.06
CA SER A 155 4.18 26.72 0.31
C SER A 155 5.61 27.12 -0.09
N GLY A 156 5.75 28.33 -0.65
CA GLY A 156 7.05 28.89 -1.05
C GLY A 156 7.68 28.22 -2.28
N GLU A 157 6.87 27.90 -3.29
CA GLU A 157 7.30 27.30 -4.58
C GLU A 157 8.02 25.94 -4.46
N LYS A 158 7.89 25.27 -3.30
CA LYS A 158 8.45 23.94 -3.11
C LYS A 158 7.72 22.95 -4.02
N ARG A 159 8.45 22.32 -4.92
CA ARG A 159 7.97 21.29 -5.83
C ARG A 159 8.65 19.97 -5.55
N LEU A 160 7.88 18.88 -5.53
CA LEU A 160 8.40 17.52 -5.46
C LEU A 160 7.74 16.66 -6.54
N ASP A 161 8.57 15.99 -7.31
CA ASP A 161 8.15 15.00 -8.29
C ASP A 161 8.27 13.60 -7.66
N PHE A 162 7.25 12.78 -7.89
CA PHE A 162 7.16 11.40 -7.43
C PHE A 162 7.03 10.44 -8.61
N TRP A 163 7.68 9.29 -8.50
CA TRP A 163 7.56 8.15 -9.41
C TRP A 163 6.99 6.96 -8.66
N ILE A 164 5.87 6.42 -9.14
CA ILE A 164 5.12 5.35 -8.48
C ILE A 164 5.37 4.05 -9.23
N PHE A 165 5.81 3.03 -8.50
CA PHE A 165 6.00 1.68 -9.04
C PHE A 165 5.21 0.66 -8.20
N PRO A 166 4.70 -0.42 -8.81
CA PRO A 166 3.89 -1.41 -8.10
C PRO A 166 4.73 -2.37 -7.24
N SER A 167 6.04 -2.45 -7.47
CA SER A 167 7.02 -3.15 -6.62
C SER A 167 8.37 -2.43 -6.64
N ILE A 168 9.18 -2.66 -5.59
CA ILE A 168 10.59 -2.25 -5.58
C ILE A 168 11.40 -2.91 -6.70
N GLN A 169 10.98 -4.09 -7.15
CA GLN A 169 11.65 -4.82 -8.24
C GLN A 169 11.45 -4.14 -9.60
N ASP A 170 10.34 -3.40 -9.77
CA ASP A 170 10.01 -2.69 -11.00
C ASP A 170 10.70 -1.33 -11.11
N VAL A 171 11.41 -0.89 -10.06
CA VAL A 171 12.03 0.43 -10.03
C VAL A 171 13.21 0.46 -10.99
N GLU A 172 13.07 1.22 -12.06
CA GLU A 172 14.14 1.57 -12.99
C GLU A 172 14.56 3.02 -12.75
N LEU A 173 15.86 3.23 -12.49
CA LEU A 173 16.42 4.57 -12.36
C LEU A 173 16.74 5.09 -13.77
N VAL A 174 16.01 6.11 -14.20
CA VAL A 174 16.14 6.70 -15.54
C VAL A 174 16.46 8.20 -15.44
N GLU A 175 17.00 8.75 -16.53
CA GLU A 175 17.30 10.19 -16.64
C GLU A 175 16.03 11.04 -16.42
N GLY A 176 16.14 12.11 -15.65
CA GLY A 176 15.02 12.99 -15.28
C GLY A 176 14.37 12.64 -13.93
N MET A 177 14.89 11.64 -13.22
CA MET A 177 14.51 11.32 -11.84
C MET A 177 15.33 12.07 -10.79
N GLU A 178 16.34 12.84 -11.17
CA GLU A 178 17.25 13.50 -10.24
C GLU A 178 16.49 14.37 -9.22
N GLY A 179 16.81 14.18 -7.94
CA GLY A 179 16.16 14.88 -6.82
C GLY A 179 14.70 14.46 -6.52
N SER A 180 14.10 13.56 -7.31
CA SER A 180 12.73 13.08 -7.14
C SER A 180 12.58 12.02 -6.02
N VAL A 181 11.35 11.55 -5.81
CA VAL A 181 11.02 10.49 -4.87
C VAL A 181 10.38 9.31 -5.60
N VAL A 182 10.94 8.12 -5.44
CA VAL A 182 10.30 6.87 -5.79
C VAL A 182 9.43 6.41 -4.63
N ILE A 183 8.18 6.04 -4.90
CA ILE A 183 7.27 5.41 -3.94
C ILE A 183 6.91 4.01 -4.42
N VAL A 184 7.01 3.04 -3.52
CA VAL A 184 6.71 1.62 -3.74
C VAL A 184 5.92 1.07 -2.56
N PRO A 185 5.16 -0.03 -2.72
CA PRO A 185 4.56 -0.68 -1.58
C PRO A 185 5.60 -1.50 -0.81
N HIS A 186 5.33 -1.78 0.47
CA HIS A 186 6.07 -2.80 1.21
C HIS A 186 5.92 -4.18 0.56
N ALA A 187 6.89 -5.06 0.78
CA ALA A 187 6.86 -6.45 0.33
C ALA A 187 6.72 -7.41 1.51
N GLU A 188 6.19 -8.61 1.26
CA GLU A 188 6.02 -9.68 2.26
C GLU A 188 7.37 -10.19 2.80
N SER A 189 8.47 -9.96 2.06
CA SER A 189 9.83 -10.30 2.48
C SER A 189 10.82 -9.15 2.24
N PRO A 190 11.92 -9.08 3.01
CA PRO A 190 12.94 -8.04 2.84
C PRO A 190 13.83 -8.26 1.60
N GLY A 191 13.82 -9.45 1.00
CA GLY A 191 14.74 -9.85 -0.09
C GLY A 191 14.78 -8.86 -1.26
N PRO A 192 13.62 -8.48 -1.85
CA PRO A 192 13.57 -7.50 -2.94
C PRO A 192 14.19 -6.14 -2.60
N PHE A 193 13.99 -5.66 -1.37
CA PHE A 193 14.56 -4.39 -0.92
C PHE A 193 16.07 -4.48 -0.71
N ILE A 194 16.56 -5.62 -0.20
CA ILE A 194 18.01 -5.86 -0.07
C ILE A 194 18.67 -5.88 -1.45
N ALA A 195 18.08 -6.58 -2.41
CA ALA A 195 18.58 -6.66 -3.79
C ALA A 195 18.64 -5.27 -4.43
N PHE A 196 17.54 -4.50 -4.36
CA PHE A 196 17.52 -3.13 -4.86
C PHE A 196 18.60 -2.25 -4.21
N PHE A 197 18.76 -2.33 -2.89
CA PHE A 197 19.76 -1.52 -2.19
C PHE A 197 21.20 -1.86 -2.59
N GLN A 198 21.49 -3.14 -2.82
CA GLN A 198 22.79 -3.62 -3.30
C GLN A 198 23.08 -3.20 -4.75
N GLU A 199 22.09 -3.29 -5.62
CA GLU A 199 22.25 -3.06 -7.05
C GLU A 199 22.19 -1.57 -7.41
N LYS A 200 21.23 -0.84 -6.85
CA LYS A 200 20.82 0.52 -7.27
C LYS A 200 20.94 1.57 -6.17
N GLY A 201 21.22 1.17 -4.92
CA GLY A 201 21.22 2.08 -3.77
C GLY A 201 22.24 3.22 -3.88
N LYS A 202 23.47 2.93 -4.32
CA LYS A 202 24.52 3.94 -4.50
C LYS A 202 24.19 4.92 -5.64
N GLU A 203 23.63 4.42 -6.73
CA GLU A 203 23.20 5.23 -7.86
C GLU A 203 22.08 6.19 -7.45
N ALA A 204 21.06 5.69 -6.76
CA ALA A 204 19.99 6.51 -6.21
C ALA A 204 20.51 7.60 -5.26
N GLU A 205 21.44 7.28 -4.36
CA GLU A 205 22.06 8.27 -3.47
C GLU A 205 22.82 9.36 -4.24
N LEU A 206 23.60 8.99 -5.26
CA LEU A 206 24.36 9.94 -6.09
C LEU A 206 23.47 10.87 -6.91
N ALA A 207 22.32 10.38 -7.38
CA ALA A 207 21.33 11.15 -8.13
C ALA A 207 20.35 11.94 -7.22
N GLU A 208 20.57 11.94 -5.90
CA GLU A 208 19.66 12.49 -4.87
C GLU A 208 18.21 11.93 -4.91
N ILE A 209 18.03 10.75 -5.54
CA ILE A 209 16.75 10.03 -5.61
C ILE A 209 16.46 9.42 -4.25
N LYS A 210 15.27 9.70 -3.73
CA LYS A 210 14.77 9.11 -2.49
C LYS A 210 13.88 7.93 -2.82
N VAL A 211 13.90 6.90 -1.99
CA VAL A 211 12.96 5.76 -2.10
C VAL A 211 12.17 5.71 -0.81
N TRP A 212 10.86 5.87 -0.92
CA TRP A 212 9.92 5.75 0.19
C TRP A 212 9.06 4.51 0.01
N VAL A 213 8.62 3.94 1.13
CA VAL A 213 7.89 2.68 1.18
C VAL A 213 6.56 2.91 1.86
N ALA A 214 5.50 2.54 1.15
CA ALA A 214 4.15 2.55 1.67
C ALA A 214 3.81 1.21 2.33
N ASN A 215 3.62 1.23 3.64
CA ASN A 215 2.95 0.15 4.34
C ASN A 215 1.43 0.36 4.25
N MET A 216 0.83 -0.18 3.19
CA MET A 216 -0.62 -0.07 2.96
C MET A 216 -1.45 -0.89 3.97
N GLU A 217 -0.89 -1.92 4.60
CA GLU A 217 -1.59 -2.61 5.70
C GLU A 217 -1.75 -1.71 6.92
N GLU A 218 -0.83 -0.76 7.12
CA GLU A 218 -0.86 0.21 8.21
C GLU A 218 -1.33 1.61 7.79
N GLY A 219 -1.50 1.84 6.49
CA GLY A 219 -1.83 3.14 5.91
C GLY A 219 -0.74 4.20 6.13
N THR A 220 0.54 3.81 6.13
CA THR A 220 1.66 4.73 6.40
C THR A 220 2.73 4.70 5.32
N ILE A 221 3.52 5.76 5.23
CA ILE A 221 4.69 5.86 4.36
C ILE A 221 5.92 6.12 5.24
N ASP A 222 7.05 5.52 4.88
CA ASP A 222 8.33 5.71 5.56
C ASP A 222 9.51 5.75 4.59
N PRO A 223 10.60 6.46 4.92
CA PRO A 223 11.77 6.52 4.06
C PRO A 223 12.58 5.22 4.12
N PHE A 224 12.94 4.69 2.95
CA PHE A 224 13.87 3.56 2.79
C PHE A 224 15.27 4.03 2.38
N ILE A 225 15.36 4.92 1.38
CA ILE A 225 16.59 5.62 0.98
C ILE A 225 16.34 7.13 0.98
N GLY A 226 17.23 7.86 1.65
CA GLY A 226 17.20 9.32 1.70
C GLY A 226 16.04 9.90 2.53
N TYR A 227 16.13 11.19 2.80
CA TYR A 227 15.22 11.93 3.69
C TYR A 227 14.68 13.18 2.98
N PRO A 228 13.43 13.60 3.28
CA PRO A 228 12.99 14.93 2.87
C PRO A 228 13.77 15.98 3.64
N ARG A 229 14.06 17.10 2.97
CA ARG A 229 14.58 18.31 3.63
C ARG A 229 13.46 19.09 4.33
N ASP A 230 12.21 18.89 3.91
CA ASP A 230 11.05 19.57 4.48
C ASP A 230 10.57 18.90 5.77
N MET A 231 10.58 19.66 6.87
CA MET A 231 10.11 19.20 8.17
C MET A 231 8.60 18.92 8.22
N ALA A 232 7.79 19.54 7.36
CA ALA A 232 6.36 19.24 7.29
C ALA A 232 6.13 17.81 6.78
N ILE A 233 6.87 17.40 5.75
CA ILE A 233 6.86 16.03 5.20
C ILE A 233 7.46 15.06 6.23
N TYR A 234 8.60 15.41 6.82
CA TYR A 234 9.28 14.55 7.79
C TYR A 234 8.37 14.13 8.97
N LYS A 235 7.48 15.02 9.42
CA LYS A 235 6.54 14.77 10.52
C LYS A 235 5.38 13.84 10.15
N GLN A 236 5.15 13.58 8.87
CA GLN A 236 4.09 12.67 8.42
C GLN A 236 4.52 11.20 8.45
N PHE A 237 5.82 10.91 8.40
CA PHE A 237 6.32 9.53 8.48
C PHE A 237 6.01 8.88 9.82
N LYS A 238 5.71 7.58 9.81
CA LYS A 238 5.47 6.80 11.02
C LYS A 238 6.76 6.50 11.77
N ASN A 239 7.78 6.06 11.04
CA ASN A 239 9.13 5.76 11.49
C ASN A 239 10.16 6.43 10.57
N PRO A 240 10.42 7.74 10.74
CA PRO A 240 11.38 8.45 9.91
C PRO A 240 12.80 7.87 10.03
N ARG A 241 13.16 7.18 11.12
CA ARG A 241 14.53 6.63 11.30
C ARG A 241 14.79 5.37 10.48
N MET A 242 13.81 4.87 9.73
CA MET A 242 13.92 3.63 8.95
C MET A 242 15.10 3.63 7.97
N ALA A 243 15.25 4.66 7.14
CA ALA A 243 16.37 4.74 6.19
C ALA A 243 17.76 4.67 6.85
N MET A 244 17.93 5.29 8.03
CA MET A 244 19.18 5.20 8.81
C MET A 244 19.45 3.77 9.31
N MET A 245 18.40 3.07 9.77
CA MET A 245 18.53 1.67 10.21
C MET A 245 18.90 0.76 9.04
N VAL A 246 18.26 0.95 7.87
CA VAL A 246 18.57 0.22 6.63
C VAL A 246 20.03 0.43 6.24
N LYS A 247 20.48 1.69 6.14
CA LYS A 247 21.86 2.03 5.80
C LYS A 247 22.86 1.40 6.77
N THR A 248 22.56 1.43 8.06
CA THR A 248 23.45 0.84 9.09
C THR A 248 23.50 -0.69 9.02
N ASN A 249 22.36 -1.35 8.82
CA ASN A 249 22.27 -2.81 8.89
C ASN A 249 22.71 -3.49 7.59
N TRP A 250 22.40 -2.88 6.45
CA TRP A 250 22.65 -3.47 5.14
C TRP A 250 23.87 -2.87 4.44
N GLY A 251 24.24 -1.62 4.77
CA GLY A 251 25.49 -1.03 4.29
C GLY A 251 26.74 -1.68 4.89
N ARG A 252 26.70 -2.12 6.16
CA ARG A 252 27.82 -2.83 6.82
C ARG A 252 28.15 -4.21 6.23
N ARG A 253 27.26 -4.79 5.42
CA ARG A 253 27.54 -6.04 4.70
C ARG A 253 28.23 -5.81 3.35
N MET A 254 28.51 -4.56 3.00
CA MET A 254 29.13 -4.17 1.72
C MET A 254 30.53 -3.53 1.86
N GLU A 255 31.04 -3.40 3.09
CA GLU A 255 32.46 -3.12 3.38
C GLU A 255 33.21 -4.44 3.65
#